data_AF-A0A7X9BEI4-F1
#
_entry.id   AF-A0A7X9BEI4-F1
#
_cell.length_a   1.000
_cell.length_b   1.000
_cell.length_c   1.000
_cell.angle_alpha   90.00
_cell.angle_beta   90.00
_cell.angle_gamma   90.00
#
_symmetry.space_group_name_H-M   'P 1'
#
loop_
_entity.id
_entity.type
_entity.pdbx_description
1 polymer ?
#
loop_
_entity_poly.entity_id
_entity_poly.type
_entity_poly.pdbx_seq_one_letter_code
_entity_poly.pdbx_strand_id
1 'polypeptide(L)' 'MPVTQPNATEEDMKKFLSHIAMICLSEDFQSLKMELEAIYNQSNIENAGITAFQDALYAFLAQEEDGQPYMSCAD' A
#
# COMPACT_ATOMS: atom_id res chain seq x y z
N MET A 1 -21.41 -9.14 23.62
CA MET A 1 -20.63 -7.94 23.96
C MET A 1 -20.36 -7.20 22.66
N PRO A 2 -20.57 -5.88 22.56
CA PRO A 2 -20.20 -5.18 21.34
C PRO A 2 -18.66 -5.09 21.31
N VAL A 3 -18.09 -5.60 20.22
CA VAL A 3 -16.67 -5.46 19.89
C VAL A 3 -16.43 -3.98 19.58
N THR A 4 -15.82 -3.28 20.53
CA THR A 4 -15.38 -1.89 20.34
C THR A 4 -14.29 -1.90 19.28
N GLN A 5 -14.61 -1.44 18.08
CA GLN A 5 -13.63 -1.14 17.03
C GLN A 5 -12.55 -0.23 17.63
N PRO A 6 -11.26 -0.44 17.32
CA PRO A 6 -10.22 0.43 17.80
C PRO A 6 -10.43 1.80 17.16
N ASN A 7 -10.78 2.78 17.99
CA ASN A 7 -10.77 4.18 17.60
C ASN A 7 -9.29 4.49 17.29
N ALA A 8 -8.88 4.38 16.02
CA ALA A 8 -7.54 4.79 15.62
C ALA A 8 -7.34 6.23 16.09
N THR A 9 -6.40 6.43 17.01
CA THR A 9 -6.19 7.72 17.63
C THR A 9 -5.65 8.67 16.56
N GLU A 10 -5.80 9.99 16.73
CA GLU A 10 -5.20 10.97 15.81
C GLU A 10 -3.69 10.71 15.58
N GLU A 11 -3.00 10.21 16.61
CA GLU A 11 -1.61 9.76 16.52
C GLU A 11 -1.39 8.55 15.60
N ASP A 12 -2.30 7.57 15.61
CA ASP A 12 -2.23 6.40 14.72
C ASP A 12 -2.45 6.81 13.27
N MET A 13 -3.41 7.72 13.03
CA MET A 13 -3.61 8.31 11.70
C MET A 13 -2.38 9.10 11.23
N LYS A 14 -1.75 9.89 12.10
CA LYS A 14 -0.52 10.63 11.77
C LYS A 14 0.64 9.70 11.41
N LYS A 15 0.81 8.61 12.15
CA LYS A 15 1.82 7.59 11.85
C LYS A 15 1.55 6.92 10.51
N PHE A 16 0.31 6.52 10.26
CA PHE A 16 -0.09 5.90 9.00
C PHE A 16 0.10 6.85 7.79
N LEU A 17 -0.27 8.12 7.92
CA LEU A 17 -0.03 9.13 6.87
C LEU A 17 1.45 9.38 6.64
N SER A 18 2.25 9.44 7.72
CA SER A 18 3.71 9.58 7.60
C SER A 18 4.32 8.39 6.86
N HIS A 19 3.80 7.20 7.13
CA HIS A 19 4.22 5.97 6.46
C HIS A 19 3.89 5.98 4.97
N ILE A 20 2.66 6.32 4.61
CA ILE A 20 2.26 6.50 3.21
C ILE A 20 3.16 7.54 2.51
N ALA A 21 3.47 8.65 3.18
CA ALA A 21 4.35 9.66 2.61
C ALA A 21 5.76 9.11 2.33
N MET A 22 6.31 8.27 3.22
CA MET A 22 7.61 7.62 2.98
C MET A 22 7.55 6.66 1.79
N ILE A 23 6.49 5.86 1.66
CA ILE A 23 6.28 4.98 0.50
C ILE A 23 6.23 5.81 -0.78
N CYS A 24 5.42 6.87 -0.82
CA CYS A 24 5.27 7.74 -2.00
C CYS A 24 6.59 8.41 -2.43
N LEU A 25 7.49 8.66 -1.49
CA LEU A 25 8.82 9.25 -1.75
C LEU A 25 9.87 8.21 -2.15
N SER A 26 9.61 6.92 -1.98
CA SER A 26 10.52 5.85 -2.39
C SER A 26 10.67 5.80 -3.91
N GLU A 27 11.91 5.54 -4.36
CA GLU A 27 12.21 5.35 -5.79
C GLU A 27 11.55 4.07 -6.32
N ASP A 28 11.50 3.00 -5.51
CA ASP A 28 10.88 1.73 -5.87
C ASP A 28 9.37 1.92 -6.13
N PHE A 29 8.71 2.70 -5.27
CA PHE A 29 7.29 3.00 -5.42
C PHE A 29 7.03 3.83 -6.68
N GLN A 30 7.82 4.88 -6.90
CA GLN A 30 7.67 5.74 -8.08
C GLN A 30 7.92 4.98 -9.38
N SER A 31 8.91 4.08 -9.39
CA SER A 31 9.20 3.20 -10.52
C SER A 31 8.03 2.27 -10.81
N LEU A 32 7.55 1.55 -9.79
CA LEU A 32 6.41 0.64 -9.93
C LEU A 32 5.15 1.37 -10.41
N LYS A 33 4.87 2.56 -9.87
CA LYS A 33 3.75 3.41 -10.30
C LYS A 33 3.86 3.77 -11.78
N MET A 34 5.05 4.16 -12.25
CA MET A 34 5.26 4.51 -13.67
C MET A 34 5.10 3.30 -14.58
N GLU A 35 5.59 2.13 -14.17
CA GLU A 35 5.43 0.88 -14.92
C GLU A 35 3.95 0.49 -15.02
N LEU A 36 3.22 0.50 -13.91
CA LEU A 36 1.77 0.22 -13.89
C LEU A 36 0.98 1.24 -14.71
N GLU A 37 1.33 2.53 -14.61
CA GLU A 37 0.68 3.59 -15.38
C GLU A 37 0.90 3.41 -16.89
N ALA A 38 2.10 2.98 -17.31
CA ALA A 38 2.37 2.65 -18.70
C ALA A 38 1.52 1.46 -19.19
N ILE A 39 1.40 0.40 -18.37
CA ILE A 39 0.59 -0.79 -18.68
C ILE A 39 -0.90 -0.42 -18.79
N TYR A 40 -1.41 0.38 -17.85
CA TYR A 40 -2.81 0.80 -17.82
C TYR A 40 -3.17 1.79 -18.94
N ASN A 41 -2.24 2.68 -19.30
CA ASN A 41 -2.40 3.53 -20.48
C ASN A 41 -2.45 2.71 -21.77
N GLN A 42 -1.60 1.69 -21.92
CA GLN A 42 -1.63 0.79 -23.08
C GLN A 42 -2.91 -0.05 -23.14
N SER A 43 -3.48 -0.37 -21.97
CA SER A 43 -4.73 -1.14 -21.84
C SER A 43 -5.99 -0.29 -21.94
N ASN A 44 -5.86 1.02 -22.19
CA ASN A 44 -6.96 1.99 -22.30
C ASN A 44 -7.88 2.00 -21.06
N ILE A 45 -7.29 1.85 -19.87
CA ILE A 45 -7.99 1.96 -18.59
C ILE A 45 -8.21 3.46 -18.28
N GLU A 46 -9.46 3.82 -17.98
CA GLU A 46 -9.78 5.17 -17.50
C GLU A 46 -9.10 5.44 -16.16
N ASN A 47 -8.53 6.64 -16.00
CA ASN A 47 -7.78 7.03 -14.81
C ASN A 47 -6.56 6.15 -14.53
N ALA A 48 -5.89 5.65 -15.58
CA ALA A 48 -4.68 4.82 -15.50
C ALA A 48 -3.67 5.27 -14.42
N GLY A 49 -3.42 6.58 -14.29
CA GLY A 49 -2.52 7.10 -13.25
C GLY A 49 -3.01 6.94 -11.81
N ILE A 50 -4.34 7.06 -11.57
CA ILE A 50 -4.94 6.84 -10.25
C ILE A 50 -4.95 5.34 -9.93
N THR A 51 -5.33 4.49 -10.88
CA THR A 51 -5.33 3.03 -10.70
C THR A 51 -3.92 2.50 -10.43
N ALA A 52 -2.93 2.94 -11.21
CA ALA A 52 -1.52 2.59 -10.99
C ALA A 52 -1.01 3.02 -9.61
N PHE A 53 -1.41 4.20 -9.15
CA PHE A 53 -1.05 4.69 -7.82
C PHE A 53 -1.68 3.85 -6.71
N GLN A 54 -2.97 3.52 -6.82
CA GLN A 54 -3.67 2.68 -5.85
C GLN A 54 -3.07 1.28 -5.76
N ASP A 55 -2.80 0.66 -6.91
CA ASP A 55 -2.25 -0.69 -6.96
C ASP A 55 -0.80 -0.74 -6.47
N ALA A 56 0.02 0.24 -6.86
CA ALA A 56 1.37 0.37 -6.31
C ALA A 56 1.31 0.53 -4.79
N LEU A 57 0.45 1.41 -4.26
CA LEU A 57 0.39 1.66 -2.82
C LEU A 57 -0.07 0.41 -2.06
N TYR A 58 -1.07 -0.29 -2.60
CA TYR A 58 -1.55 -1.55 -2.04
C TYR A 58 -0.45 -2.61 -2.02
N ALA A 59 0.32 -2.76 -3.11
CA ALA A 59 1.42 -3.72 -3.17
C ALA A 59 2.51 -3.45 -2.13
N PHE A 60 2.80 -2.19 -1.82
CA PHE A 60 3.77 -1.82 -0.77
C PHE A 60 3.20 -2.06 0.63
N LEU A 61 1.94 -1.66 0.89
CA LEU A 61 1.30 -1.88 2.19
C LEU A 61 1.10 -3.38 2.50
N ALA A 62 0.73 -4.18 1.50
CA ALA A 62 0.54 -5.63 1.65
C ALA A 62 1.88 -6.35 1.91
N GLN A 63 2.96 -5.97 1.20
CA GLN A 63 4.29 -6.54 1.44
C GLN A 63 4.79 -6.31 2.88
N GLU A 64 4.46 -5.18 3.48
CA GLU A 64 4.82 -4.89 4.86
C GLU A 64 3.99 -5.68 5.88
N GLU A 65 2.74 -6.02 5.54
CA GLU A 65 1.86 -6.86 6.38
C GLU A 65 2.29 -8.34 6.35
N ASP A 66 2.74 -8.85 5.21
CA ASP A 66 3.29 -10.20 5.01
C ASP A 66 4.73 -10.39 5.57
N GLY A 67 5.38 -9.31 6.02
CA GLY A 67 6.66 -9.35 6.73
C GLY A 67 6.59 -9.90 8.17
N GLN A 68 5.38 -10.20 8.66
CA GLN A 68 5.21 -11.04 9.84
C GLN A 68 5.56 -12.48 9.45
N PRO A 69 6.60 -13.11 10.04
CA PRO A 69 6.87 -14.51 9.75
C PRO A 69 5.62 -15.29 10.13
N TYR A 70 4.93 -15.81 9.12
CA TYR A 70 4.02 -16.93 9.33
C TYR A 70 4.87 -17.96 10.06
N MET A 71 4.52 -18.19 11.32
CA MET A 71 5.08 -19.24 12.15
C MET A 71 4.91 -20.53 11.34
N SER A 72 5.99 -20.96 10.68
CA SER A 72 6.04 -22.26 10.04
C SER A 72 5.98 -23.27 11.19
N CYS A 73 4.80 -23.84 11.38
CA CYS A 73 4.63 -25.01 12.24
C CYS A 73 5.42 -26.16 11.60
N ALA A 74 6.69 -26.33 11.97
CA ALA A 74 7.49 -27.49 11.63
C ALA A 74 8.57 -27.71 12.71
N ASP A 75 8.21 -28.41 13.78
CA ASP A 75 8.66 -29.79 14.09
C ASP A 75 7.90 -30.31 15.32
#